data_AF-A0A150RBL8-F1
#
_entry.id   AF-A0A150RBL8-F1
#
_cell.length_a   1.000
_cell.length_b   1.000
_cell.length_c   1.000
_cell.angle_alpha   90.00
_cell.angle_beta   90.00
_cell.angle_gamma   90.00
#
_symmetry.space_group_name_H-M   'P 1'
#
loop_
_entity.id
_entity.type
_entity.pdbx_description
1 polymer ?
#
loop_
_entity_poly.entity_id
_entity_poly.type
_entity_poly.pdbx_seq_one_letter_code
_entity_poly.pdbx_strand_id
1 'polypeptide(L)'
;MTPGTAWATLQHAVDTIGPGDTALVLEGRYEGCRIESSGEAGRPKTLRAAPPWGAVVLEPGPNNQHDSNIEVEVFDGIVEHWVIDGFEIVDGPRSGVDVRGTRDITVQKCHVHDSGRTGIFTAFSDGVVVQYNESELNGEHGVYISNSGDFPVVRGNLLHDNFAAGVHMNGDRTITPGDGLISFATVEANVIWENGVGGASAIDCDGVSDSVIRNNLLYRNHASGLSLFAIDGSEGSSRNEVHNNTIVMAEDSRWVVNIPESPEGISNPRCNKIVNNILYTPRLDRGSILIYAGGAEDPCFKSDYNVVVDRFSRDNGDTIISLARWRRTTGQDRHSLLAPSGFSFVDLVSDGQRLHVGSPATGSGLFLGSAVPDEL
;
A
#
# COMPACT_ATOMS: atom_id res chain seq x y z
N MET A 1 15.53 33.49 -4.93
CA MET A 1 14.27 33.92 -5.57
C MET A 1 13.57 34.88 -4.64
N THR A 2 12.98 35.95 -5.16
CA THR A 2 12.12 36.85 -4.36
C THR A 2 10.68 36.71 -4.85
N PRO A 3 9.66 36.88 -3.99
CA PRO A 3 8.26 36.83 -4.41
C PRO A 3 7.94 37.76 -5.60
N GLY A 4 8.65 38.88 -5.73
CA GLY A 4 8.44 39.86 -6.81
C GLY A 4 8.86 39.42 -8.21
N THR A 5 9.55 38.28 -8.36
CA THR A 5 9.92 37.72 -9.67
C THR A 5 9.46 36.28 -9.85
N ALA A 6 8.72 35.73 -8.89
CA ALA A 6 8.22 34.36 -8.95
C ALA A 6 6.98 34.28 -9.86
N TRP A 7 6.78 33.13 -10.50
CA TRP A 7 5.51 32.83 -11.15
C TRP A 7 4.40 32.74 -10.10
N ALA A 8 3.19 33.17 -10.48
CA ALA A 8 2.06 33.23 -9.56
C ALA A 8 1.36 31.88 -9.34
N THR A 9 1.34 31.00 -10.33
CA THR A 9 0.50 29.79 -10.31
C THR A 9 1.31 28.51 -10.56
N LEU A 10 0.82 27.41 -9.97
CA LEU A 10 1.36 26.06 -10.23
C LEU A 10 1.17 25.67 -11.69
N GLN A 11 0.00 25.98 -12.28
CA GLN A 11 -0.28 25.70 -13.68
C GLN A 11 0.77 26.32 -14.61
N HIS A 12 1.11 27.60 -14.42
CA HIS A 12 2.12 28.24 -15.25
C HIS A 12 3.50 27.58 -15.10
N ALA A 13 3.84 27.11 -13.91
CA ALA A 13 5.10 26.41 -13.68
C ALA A 13 5.15 25.09 -14.45
N VAL A 14 4.11 24.26 -14.36
CA VAL A 14 4.11 22.92 -15.00
C VAL A 14 4.04 22.99 -16.53
N ASP A 15 3.43 24.06 -17.07
CA ASP A 15 3.41 24.34 -18.50
C ASP A 15 4.77 24.84 -19.03
N THR A 16 5.58 25.46 -18.17
CA THR A 16 6.79 26.20 -18.59
C THR A 16 8.07 25.38 -18.48
N ILE A 17 8.21 24.59 -17.41
CA ILE A 17 9.49 23.91 -17.14
C ILE A 17 9.79 22.81 -18.16
N GLY A 18 11.07 22.64 -18.51
CA GLY A 18 11.58 21.60 -19.41
C GLY A 18 12.07 20.36 -18.67
N PRO A 19 12.35 19.24 -19.39
CA PRO A 19 12.90 18.02 -18.79
C PRO A 19 14.17 18.29 -17.95
N GLY A 20 14.19 17.80 -16.72
CA GLY A 20 15.30 17.97 -15.76
C GLY A 20 15.23 19.27 -14.95
N ASP A 21 14.30 20.18 -15.26
CA ASP A 21 14.10 21.40 -14.48
C ASP A 21 13.34 21.09 -13.18
N THR A 22 13.55 21.96 -12.19
CA THR A 22 12.79 21.98 -10.94
C THR A 22 12.12 23.34 -10.75
N ALA A 23 10.79 23.35 -10.68
CA ALA A 23 10.02 24.48 -10.18
C ALA A 23 9.99 24.45 -8.65
N LEU A 24 10.69 25.40 -8.00
CA LEU A 24 10.61 25.58 -6.55
C LEU A 24 9.41 26.46 -6.20
N VAL A 25 8.47 25.89 -5.46
CA VAL A 25 7.25 26.56 -5.00
C VAL A 25 7.47 27.05 -3.59
N LEU A 26 7.34 28.36 -3.40
CA LEU A 26 7.54 29.00 -2.10
C LEU A 26 6.36 28.71 -1.16
N GLU A 27 6.54 29.03 0.11
CA GLU A 27 5.45 28.98 1.08
C GLU A 27 4.26 29.83 0.63
N GLY A 28 3.06 29.26 0.71
CA GLY A 28 1.85 29.92 0.23
C GLY A 28 0.67 28.97 0.08
N ARG A 29 -0.46 29.55 -0.30
CA ARG A 29 -1.71 28.83 -0.59
C ARG A 29 -1.96 28.88 -2.09
N TYR A 30 -2.24 27.73 -2.68
CA TYR A 30 -2.31 27.56 -4.12
C TYR A 30 -3.57 26.79 -4.52
N GLU A 31 -4.17 27.22 -5.62
CA GLU A 31 -4.95 26.32 -6.46
C GLU A 31 -4.02 25.27 -7.07
N GLY A 32 -4.57 24.11 -7.37
CA GLY A 32 -3.91 23.00 -7.99
C GLY A 32 -3.49 23.20 -9.45
N CYS A 33 -3.04 22.12 -10.07
CA CYS A 33 -2.61 22.14 -11.47
C CYS A 33 -2.86 20.80 -12.17
N ARG A 34 -2.99 20.88 -13.49
CA ARG A 34 -3.01 19.73 -14.39
C ARG A 34 -1.71 19.67 -15.19
N ILE A 35 -1.00 18.56 -15.06
CA ILE A 35 0.29 18.28 -15.68
C ILE A 35 0.06 17.43 -16.93
N GLU A 36 0.32 18.02 -18.10
CA GLU A 36 -0.02 17.41 -19.41
C GLU A 36 1.21 17.16 -20.30
N SER A 37 2.42 17.54 -19.87
CA SER A 37 3.64 17.42 -20.68
C SER A 37 4.69 16.57 -19.98
N SER A 38 5.33 15.63 -20.69
CA SER A 38 6.32 14.71 -20.08
C SER A 38 7.69 15.34 -19.83
N GLY A 39 8.42 14.78 -18.87
CA GLY A 39 9.87 14.87 -18.77
C GLY A 39 10.57 13.89 -19.73
N GLU A 40 11.82 13.54 -19.41
CA GLU A 40 12.59 12.53 -20.14
C GLU A 40 13.23 11.54 -19.16
N ALA A 41 13.54 10.33 -19.61
CA ALA A 41 14.23 9.32 -18.82
C ALA A 41 15.56 9.88 -18.26
N GLY A 42 15.73 9.79 -16.94
CA GLY A 42 16.89 10.36 -16.23
C GLY A 42 16.87 11.90 -16.09
N ARG A 43 15.86 12.58 -16.64
CA ARG A 43 15.65 14.04 -16.54
C ARG A 43 14.17 14.33 -16.26
N PRO A 44 13.63 13.90 -15.10
CA PRO A 44 12.25 14.17 -14.78
C PRO A 44 12.03 15.67 -14.58
N LYS A 45 10.83 16.14 -14.90
CA LYS A 45 10.37 17.47 -14.47
C LYS A 45 9.98 17.39 -13.01
N THR A 46 10.35 18.39 -12.20
CA THR A 46 10.06 18.38 -10.76
C THR A 46 9.27 19.62 -10.35
N LEU A 47 8.14 19.41 -9.69
CA LEU A 47 7.43 20.43 -8.92
C LEU A 47 7.73 20.19 -7.44
N ARG A 48 8.37 21.14 -6.75
CA ARG A 48 8.85 20.96 -5.37
C ARG A 48 8.49 22.12 -4.46
N ALA A 49 7.85 21.83 -3.33
CA ALA A 49 7.65 22.81 -2.26
C ALA A 49 8.97 23.13 -1.52
N ALA A 50 9.16 24.40 -1.18
CA ALA A 50 10.31 24.91 -0.45
C ALA A 50 9.87 26.01 0.54
N PRO A 51 9.81 25.73 1.86
CA PRO A 51 10.17 24.47 2.52
C PRO A 51 9.16 23.33 2.25
N PRO A 52 9.49 22.07 2.58
CA PRO A 52 8.51 20.99 2.64
C PRO A 52 7.30 21.41 3.47
N TRP A 53 6.11 21.11 2.95
CA TRP A 53 4.78 21.44 3.43
C TRP A 53 4.48 22.95 3.54
N GLY A 54 5.38 23.83 3.08
CA GLY A 54 5.12 25.27 3.04
C GLY A 54 4.15 25.67 1.93
N ALA A 55 4.13 24.93 0.82
CA ALA A 55 3.20 25.16 -0.28
C ALA A 55 1.96 24.28 -0.09
N VAL A 56 0.83 24.91 0.25
CA VAL A 56 -0.45 24.25 0.53
C VAL A 56 -1.34 24.33 -0.71
N VAL A 57 -1.72 23.18 -1.25
CA VAL A 57 -2.66 23.04 -2.37
C VAL A 57 -4.02 22.63 -1.81
N LEU A 58 -5.00 23.53 -1.88
CA LEU A 58 -6.27 23.40 -1.14
C LEU A 58 -7.52 23.25 -2.01
N GLU A 59 -7.38 23.36 -3.33
CA GLU A 59 -8.49 23.20 -4.27
C GLU A 59 -7.97 22.87 -5.67
N PRO A 60 -8.79 22.26 -6.56
CA PRO A 60 -8.42 22.01 -7.94
C PRO A 60 -8.12 23.30 -8.71
N GLY A 61 -7.15 23.22 -9.62
CA GLY A 61 -6.92 24.30 -10.58
C GLY A 61 -8.01 24.37 -11.64
N PRO A 62 -8.15 25.50 -12.35
CA PRO A 62 -9.19 25.67 -13.38
C PRO A 62 -9.07 24.72 -14.59
N ASN A 63 -7.91 24.08 -14.76
CA ASN A 63 -7.66 23.12 -15.84
C ASN A 63 -7.93 21.66 -15.44
N ASN A 64 -8.06 21.38 -14.14
CA ASN A 64 -8.31 20.05 -13.60
C ASN A 64 -9.70 19.55 -14.02
N GLN A 65 -9.85 18.24 -14.22
CA GLN A 65 -11.03 17.62 -14.86
C GLN A 65 -11.67 16.48 -14.04
N HIS A 66 -11.04 16.05 -12.94
CA HIS A 66 -11.48 14.92 -12.12
C HIS A 66 -11.76 15.31 -10.67
N ASP A 67 -11.89 16.61 -10.40
CA ASP A 67 -12.11 17.17 -9.06
C ASP A 67 -10.98 16.82 -8.07
N SER A 68 -9.74 16.69 -8.59
CA SER A 68 -8.55 16.41 -7.80
C SER A 68 -7.62 17.63 -7.78
N ASN A 69 -6.86 17.85 -6.70
CA ASN A 69 -6.04 19.05 -6.57
C ASN A 69 -4.86 19.06 -7.56
N ILE A 70 -4.06 18.00 -7.60
CA ILE A 70 -2.99 17.85 -8.59
C ILE A 70 -3.34 16.69 -9.52
N GLU A 71 -3.43 16.97 -10.81
CA GLU A 71 -3.69 15.96 -11.85
C GLU A 71 -2.46 15.77 -12.74
N VAL A 72 -2.10 14.52 -13.02
CA VAL A 72 -1.11 14.15 -14.03
C VAL A 72 -1.79 13.24 -15.03
N GLU A 73 -2.22 13.81 -16.16
CA GLU A 73 -3.05 13.11 -17.13
C GLU A 73 -3.06 13.85 -18.47
N VAL A 74 -3.15 13.08 -19.56
CA VAL A 74 -3.73 13.54 -20.83
C VAL A 74 -4.80 12.55 -21.28
N PHE A 75 -5.88 13.03 -21.92
CA PHE A 75 -6.97 12.15 -22.36
C PHE A 75 -6.52 11.14 -23.44
N ASP A 76 -5.61 11.55 -24.32
CA ASP A 76 -5.14 10.78 -25.46
C ASP A 76 -3.61 10.68 -25.46
N GLY A 77 -3.03 9.96 -24.49
CA GLY A 77 -1.60 9.76 -24.42
C GLY A 77 -1.10 9.25 -23.08
N ILE A 78 0.21 9.38 -22.86
CA ILE A 78 0.87 9.04 -21.60
C ILE A 78 1.70 10.24 -21.15
N VAL A 79 1.52 10.67 -19.91
CA VAL A 79 2.44 11.63 -19.26
C VAL A 79 3.51 10.86 -18.51
N GLU A 80 4.78 11.25 -18.67
CA GLU A 80 5.91 10.50 -18.14
C GLU A 80 6.91 11.36 -17.38
N HIS A 81 7.67 10.73 -16.47
CA HIS A 81 8.87 11.29 -15.84
C HIS A 81 8.63 12.61 -15.09
N TRP A 82 7.78 12.56 -14.07
CA TRP A 82 7.53 13.68 -13.15
C TRP A 82 7.82 13.33 -11.71
N VAL A 83 8.18 14.36 -10.95
CA VAL A 83 8.26 14.31 -9.49
C VAL A 83 7.41 15.42 -8.88
N ILE A 84 6.46 15.04 -8.04
CA ILE A 84 5.71 15.93 -7.14
C ILE A 84 6.32 15.75 -5.75
N ASP A 85 6.88 16.83 -5.18
CA ASP A 85 7.77 16.75 -4.01
C ASP A 85 7.39 17.75 -2.93
N GLY A 86 7.03 17.26 -1.75
CA GLY A 86 7.04 18.05 -0.52
C GLY A 86 5.82 18.94 -0.29
N PHE A 87 4.72 18.82 -1.03
CA PHE A 87 3.54 19.67 -0.84
C PHE A 87 2.71 19.28 0.39
N GLU A 88 2.02 20.23 0.99
CA GLU A 88 0.78 19.93 1.73
C GLU A 88 -0.37 20.00 0.72
N ILE A 89 -1.20 18.97 0.66
CA ILE A 89 -2.32 18.85 -0.28
C ILE A 89 -3.54 18.46 0.54
N VAL A 90 -4.51 19.36 0.61
CA VAL A 90 -5.64 19.27 1.55
C VAL A 90 -6.97 19.51 0.85
N ASP A 91 -8.05 18.95 1.40
CA ASP A 91 -9.44 19.21 0.96
C ASP A 91 -9.68 18.90 -0.53
N GLY A 92 -8.93 17.95 -1.10
CA GLY A 92 -9.13 17.50 -2.48
C GLY A 92 -10.56 16.99 -2.67
N PRO A 93 -11.43 17.60 -3.51
CA PRO A 93 -12.85 17.24 -3.55
C PRO A 93 -13.09 15.76 -3.88
N ARG A 94 -12.23 15.18 -4.72
CA ARG A 94 -12.13 13.75 -4.96
C ARG A 94 -10.82 13.20 -4.40
N SER A 95 -9.68 13.64 -4.95
CA SER A 95 -8.37 13.18 -4.51
C SER A 95 -7.39 14.34 -4.34
N GLY A 96 -6.39 14.17 -3.46
CA GLY A 96 -5.30 15.15 -3.36
C GLY A 96 -4.42 15.11 -4.61
N VAL A 97 -3.93 13.93 -4.96
CA VAL A 97 -3.14 13.69 -6.18
C VAL A 97 -3.82 12.61 -7.02
N ASP A 98 -3.99 12.87 -8.32
CA ASP A 98 -4.57 11.96 -9.31
C ASP A 98 -3.61 11.78 -10.47
N VAL A 99 -3.12 10.55 -10.65
CA VAL A 99 -2.15 10.17 -11.67
C VAL A 99 -2.82 9.17 -12.61
N ARG A 100 -3.09 9.56 -13.85
CA ARG A 100 -3.89 8.77 -14.79
C ARG A 100 -3.25 8.64 -16.16
N GLY A 101 -3.12 7.40 -16.64
CA GLY A 101 -2.51 7.13 -17.95
C GLY A 101 -1.06 7.64 -17.97
N THR A 102 -0.22 7.16 -17.06
CA THR A 102 1.13 7.70 -16.89
C THR A 102 2.20 6.62 -16.82
N ARG A 103 3.47 7.00 -16.93
CA ARG A 103 4.61 6.14 -16.57
C ARG A 103 5.66 6.90 -15.79
N ASP A 104 6.34 6.23 -14.86
CA ASP A 104 7.49 6.76 -14.12
C ASP A 104 7.20 8.09 -13.39
N ILE A 105 6.05 8.16 -12.70
CA ILE A 105 5.66 9.29 -11.87
C ILE A 105 6.09 9.03 -10.42
N THR A 106 6.67 10.02 -9.77
CA THR A 106 7.02 9.97 -8.35
C THR A 106 6.21 11.00 -7.56
N VAL A 107 5.50 10.54 -6.53
CA VAL A 107 4.88 11.41 -5.50
C VAL A 107 5.64 11.17 -4.21
N GLN A 108 6.30 12.20 -3.68
CA GLN A 108 7.15 12.03 -2.52
C GLN A 108 7.09 13.16 -1.50
N LYS A 109 7.27 12.82 -0.23
CA LYS A 109 7.39 13.77 0.88
C LYS A 109 6.20 14.72 1.02
N CYS A 110 5.07 14.42 0.40
CA CYS A 110 3.86 15.20 0.53
C CYS A 110 3.11 14.82 1.81
N HIS A 111 2.37 15.78 2.35
CA HIS A 111 1.31 15.53 3.33
C HIS A 111 -0.02 15.69 2.60
N VAL A 112 -0.80 14.61 2.49
CA VAL A 112 -2.03 14.57 1.69
C VAL A 112 -3.20 14.15 2.56
N HIS A 113 -4.13 15.06 2.85
CA HIS A 113 -5.16 14.79 3.84
C HIS A 113 -6.51 15.42 3.54
N ASP A 114 -7.54 14.94 4.24
CA ASP A 114 -8.92 15.42 4.15
C ASP A 114 -9.48 15.39 2.71
N SER A 115 -9.01 14.47 1.85
CA SER A 115 -9.58 14.32 0.52
C SER A 115 -10.94 13.62 0.57
N GLY A 116 -11.88 14.04 -0.28
CA GLY A 116 -13.24 13.48 -0.30
C GLY A 116 -13.30 11.98 -0.61
N ARG A 117 -12.29 11.44 -1.31
CA ARG A 117 -12.08 10.00 -1.53
C ARG A 117 -10.66 9.61 -1.16
N THR A 118 -9.72 9.56 -2.10
CA THR A 118 -8.39 8.98 -1.86
C THR A 118 -7.34 10.09 -1.76
N GLY A 119 -6.36 9.96 -0.87
CA GLY A 119 -5.24 10.91 -0.82
C GLY A 119 -4.43 10.92 -2.11
N ILE A 120 -3.75 9.80 -2.42
CA ILE A 120 -2.96 9.61 -3.63
C ILE A 120 -3.56 8.50 -4.48
N PHE A 121 -4.17 8.86 -5.60
CA PHE A 121 -4.83 7.96 -6.53
C PHE A 121 -4.00 7.79 -7.81
N THR A 122 -3.89 6.56 -8.30
CA THR A 122 -3.38 6.26 -9.62
C THR A 122 -4.37 5.40 -10.40
N ALA A 123 -4.40 5.56 -11.72
CA ALA A 123 -5.06 4.61 -12.60
C ALA A 123 -4.29 4.46 -13.93
N PHE A 124 -4.22 3.22 -14.44
CA PHE A 124 -3.56 2.90 -15.71
C PHE A 124 -2.12 3.46 -15.76
N SER A 125 -1.36 3.28 -14.69
CA SER A 125 -0.07 3.97 -14.51
C SER A 125 1.01 3.01 -14.04
N ASP A 126 2.05 2.82 -14.87
CA ASP A 126 3.15 1.90 -14.59
C ASP A 126 4.34 2.63 -13.96
N GLY A 127 5.11 1.92 -13.12
CA GLY A 127 6.33 2.44 -12.53
C GLY A 127 6.12 3.63 -11.59
N VAL A 128 4.91 3.79 -11.03
CA VAL A 128 4.63 4.86 -10.08
C VAL A 128 5.36 4.60 -8.76
N VAL A 129 6.01 5.64 -8.23
CA VAL A 129 6.67 5.61 -6.93
C VAL A 129 5.95 6.56 -5.97
N VAL A 130 5.32 6.01 -4.94
CA VAL A 130 4.72 6.75 -3.83
C VAL A 130 5.60 6.55 -2.60
N GLN A 131 6.39 7.55 -2.23
CA GLN A 131 7.38 7.39 -1.16
C GLN A 131 7.50 8.52 -0.15
N TYR A 132 7.69 8.15 1.12
CA TYR A 132 7.90 9.11 2.22
C TYR A 132 6.80 10.16 2.38
N ASN A 133 5.59 9.85 1.93
CA ASN A 133 4.42 10.72 2.12
C ASN A 133 3.74 10.41 3.45
N GLU A 134 3.00 11.39 3.96
CA GLU A 134 1.98 11.21 4.99
C GLU A 134 0.61 11.37 4.32
N SER A 135 -0.27 10.37 4.43
CA SER A 135 -1.60 10.40 3.81
C SER A 135 -2.67 9.95 4.80
N GLU A 136 -3.51 10.89 5.24
CA GLU A 136 -4.45 10.66 6.34
C GLU A 136 -5.84 11.29 6.15
N LEU A 137 -6.81 10.83 6.95
CA LEU A 137 -8.16 11.42 7.05
C LEU A 137 -8.93 11.48 5.72
N ASN A 138 -8.57 10.63 4.75
CA ASN A 138 -9.23 10.59 3.45
C ASN A 138 -10.52 9.75 3.50
N GLY A 139 -11.51 10.12 2.69
CA GLY A 139 -12.83 9.47 2.62
C GLY A 139 -12.81 8.01 2.13
N GLU A 140 -11.70 7.56 1.57
CA GLU A 140 -11.41 6.18 1.16
C GLU A 140 -9.97 5.81 1.57
N HIS A 141 -9.02 5.86 0.64
CA HIS A 141 -7.70 5.26 0.82
C HIS A 141 -6.61 6.30 1.05
N GLY A 142 -5.53 5.91 1.74
CA GLY A 142 -4.31 6.72 1.78
C GLY A 142 -3.62 6.73 0.41
N VAL A 143 -3.40 5.54 -0.15
CA VAL A 143 -2.88 5.30 -1.50
C VAL A 143 -3.74 4.29 -2.22
N TYR A 144 -4.13 4.60 -3.45
CA TYR A 144 -4.85 3.69 -4.34
C TYR A 144 -4.09 3.53 -5.66
N ILE A 145 -3.52 2.34 -5.89
CA ILE A 145 -3.03 1.91 -7.20
C ILE A 145 -4.14 1.17 -7.94
N SER A 146 -4.77 1.82 -8.92
CA SER A 146 -5.96 1.28 -9.61
C SER A 146 -5.68 0.86 -11.04
N ASN A 147 -6.53 -0.03 -11.54
CA ASN A 147 -6.63 -0.44 -12.94
C ASN A 147 -5.31 -0.97 -13.52
N SER A 148 -4.74 -1.96 -12.85
CA SER A 148 -3.69 -2.83 -13.42
C SER A 148 -2.39 -2.10 -13.81
N GLY A 149 -1.96 -1.13 -13.01
CA GLY A 149 -0.67 -0.46 -13.18
C GLY A 149 0.47 -1.30 -12.62
N ASP A 150 1.45 -1.65 -13.46
CA ASP A 150 2.55 -2.55 -13.10
C ASP A 150 3.76 -1.82 -12.49
N PHE A 151 4.59 -2.57 -11.77
CA PHE A 151 5.79 -2.09 -11.09
C PHE A 151 5.57 -0.91 -10.10
N PRO A 152 4.43 -0.81 -9.38
CA PRO A 152 4.27 0.27 -8.41
C PRO A 152 5.20 0.06 -7.21
N VAL A 153 5.71 1.17 -6.67
CA VAL A 153 6.49 1.16 -5.43
C VAL A 153 5.82 2.06 -4.40
N VAL A 154 5.36 1.47 -3.29
CA VAL A 154 4.80 2.19 -2.14
C VAL A 154 5.75 2.02 -0.97
N ARG A 155 6.51 3.07 -0.63
CA ARG A 155 7.64 2.94 0.29
C ARG A 155 7.77 4.03 1.33
N GLY A 156 7.97 3.64 2.59
CA GLY A 156 8.34 4.58 3.64
C GLY A 156 7.26 5.62 3.97
N ASN A 157 6.01 5.36 3.58
CA ASN A 157 4.89 6.28 3.82
C ASN A 157 4.29 6.07 5.23
N LEU A 158 3.67 7.13 5.74
CA LEU A 158 2.78 7.12 6.89
C LEU A 158 1.34 7.17 6.37
N LEU A 159 0.56 6.11 6.54
CA LEU A 159 -0.77 5.97 5.95
C LEU A 159 -1.79 5.64 7.03
N HIS A 160 -2.61 6.60 7.44
CA HIS A 160 -3.40 6.42 8.66
C HIS A 160 -4.72 7.16 8.71
N ASP A 161 -5.60 6.70 9.61
CA ASP A 161 -6.90 7.33 9.86
C ASP A 161 -7.75 7.52 8.58
N ASN A 162 -7.45 6.75 7.52
CA ASN A 162 -8.23 6.74 6.29
C ASN A 162 -9.46 5.86 6.48
N PHE A 163 -10.59 6.27 5.92
CA PHE A 163 -11.85 5.55 6.10
C PHE A 163 -11.76 4.09 5.62
N ALA A 164 -11.08 3.83 4.50
CA ALA A 164 -10.87 2.52 3.92
C ALA A 164 -9.40 2.05 4.12
N ALA A 165 -8.68 1.71 3.06
CA ALA A 165 -7.34 1.12 3.19
C ALA A 165 -6.24 2.17 3.40
N GLY A 166 -5.13 1.76 4.03
CA GLY A 166 -3.88 2.52 3.91
C GLY A 166 -3.34 2.44 2.48
N VAL A 167 -3.22 1.21 1.97
CA VAL A 167 -2.86 0.92 0.57
C VAL A 167 -3.92 0.02 -0.04
N HIS A 168 -4.52 0.45 -1.14
CA HIS A 168 -5.38 -0.39 -1.97
C HIS A 168 -4.73 -0.59 -3.34
N MET A 169 -4.59 -1.83 -3.78
CA MET A 169 -4.12 -2.19 -5.11
C MET A 169 -5.23 -2.98 -5.81
N ASN A 170 -5.78 -2.44 -6.90
CA ASN A 170 -6.89 -3.02 -7.65
C ASN A 170 -6.51 -3.35 -9.09
N GLY A 171 -6.29 -4.63 -9.38
CA GLY A 171 -6.32 -5.16 -10.73
C GLY A 171 -7.73 -5.06 -11.32
N ASP A 172 -7.83 -4.94 -12.65
CA ASP A 172 -9.11 -4.81 -13.33
C ASP A 172 -9.09 -5.57 -14.66
N ARG A 173 -9.72 -6.74 -14.67
CA ARG A 173 -9.84 -7.63 -15.85
C ARG A 173 -10.72 -7.07 -16.96
N THR A 174 -11.47 -6.01 -16.71
CA THR A 174 -12.39 -5.44 -17.71
C THR A 174 -11.70 -4.44 -18.64
N ILE A 175 -10.49 -3.99 -18.26
CA ILE A 175 -9.70 -3.04 -19.01
C ILE A 175 -8.87 -3.77 -20.07
N THR A 176 -9.06 -3.40 -21.33
CA THR A 176 -8.30 -3.96 -22.46
C THR A 176 -7.79 -2.84 -23.37
N PRO A 177 -6.54 -2.93 -23.88
CA PRO A 177 -5.55 -3.98 -23.61
C PRO A 177 -5.01 -3.92 -22.18
N GLY A 178 -4.71 -5.08 -21.60
CA GLY A 178 -4.26 -5.24 -20.20
C GLY A 178 -4.42 -6.70 -19.79
N ASP A 179 -3.66 -7.15 -18.79
CA ASP A 179 -3.78 -8.50 -18.24
C ASP A 179 -4.73 -8.58 -17.03
N GLY A 180 -5.14 -7.43 -16.50
CA GLY A 180 -6.05 -7.33 -15.36
C GLY A 180 -5.38 -7.54 -14.01
N LEU A 181 -4.05 -7.41 -13.93
CA LEU A 181 -3.25 -7.61 -12.73
C LEU A 181 -2.44 -6.37 -12.38
N ILE A 182 -2.03 -6.30 -11.12
CA ILE A 182 -0.94 -5.42 -10.68
C ILE A 182 0.25 -6.32 -10.41
N SER A 183 1.26 -6.26 -11.28
CA SER A 183 2.43 -7.13 -11.21
C SER A 183 3.66 -6.41 -10.70
N PHE A 184 4.55 -7.15 -10.03
CA PHE A 184 5.86 -6.67 -9.60
C PHE A 184 5.83 -5.46 -8.67
N ALA A 185 4.76 -5.32 -7.88
CA ALA A 185 4.64 -4.28 -6.88
C ALA A 185 5.68 -4.46 -5.75
N THR A 186 6.15 -3.35 -5.21
CA THR A 186 6.95 -3.31 -3.98
C THR A 186 6.26 -2.45 -2.94
N VAL A 187 5.77 -3.06 -1.86
CA VAL A 187 5.20 -2.37 -0.70
C VAL A 187 6.13 -2.56 0.49
N GLU A 188 6.92 -1.54 0.84
CA GLU A 188 7.95 -1.71 1.86
C GLU A 188 8.15 -0.54 2.82
N ALA A 189 8.56 -0.85 4.05
CA ALA A 189 8.93 0.13 5.07
C ALA A 189 7.84 1.18 5.39
N ASN A 190 6.57 0.90 5.08
CA ASN A 190 5.46 1.79 5.42
C ASN A 190 5.02 1.58 6.87
N VAL A 191 4.46 2.63 7.46
CA VAL A 191 3.76 2.58 8.74
C VAL A 191 2.28 2.88 8.47
N ILE A 192 1.41 1.91 8.76
CA ILE A 192 0.00 1.94 8.34
C ILE A 192 -0.90 1.66 9.55
N TRP A 193 -1.70 2.65 10.00
CA TRP A 193 -2.48 2.49 11.23
C TRP A 193 -3.85 3.17 11.25
N GLU A 194 -4.74 2.67 12.13
CA GLU A 194 -6.09 3.24 12.35
C GLU A 194 -6.91 3.41 11.05
N ASN A 195 -6.62 2.63 10.00
CA ASN A 195 -7.41 2.62 8.77
C ASN A 195 -8.49 1.53 8.84
N GLY A 196 -9.48 1.63 7.96
CA GLY A 196 -10.31 0.48 7.58
C GLY A 196 -11.64 0.36 8.31
N VAL A 197 -12.11 1.43 8.96
CA VAL A 197 -13.46 1.48 9.55
C VAL A 197 -14.57 1.28 8.49
N GLY A 198 -14.29 1.62 7.23
CA GLY A 198 -15.10 1.34 6.05
C GLY A 198 -14.99 -0.09 5.52
N GLY A 199 -14.14 -0.93 6.11
CA GLY A 199 -14.11 -2.38 5.89
C GLY A 199 -13.04 -2.90 4.90
N ALA A 200 -12.19 -2.03 4.36
CA ALA A 200 -11.03 -2.37 3.54
C ALA A 200 -9.81 -2.72 4.43
N SER A 201 -8.95 -3.64 3.98
CA SER A 201 -7.77 -4.04 4.78
C SER A 201 -6.74 -2.91 4.85
N ALA A 202 -5.79 -2.97 5.79
CA ALA A 202 -4.72 -1.98 5.83
C ALA A 202 -3.89 -1.98 4.52
N ILE A 203 -3.64 -3.19 3.98
CA ILE A 203 -3.15 -3.41 2.62
C ILE A 203 -4.14 -4.35 1.90
N ASP A 204 -4.86 -3.84 0.91
CA ASP A 204 -5.73 -4.62 0.01
C ASP A 204 -5.00 -4.95 -1.29
N CYS A 205 -5.03 -6.23 -1.67
CA CYS A 205 -4.48 -6.72 -2.92
C CYS A 205 -5.56 -7.50 -3.68
N ASP A 206 -6.20 -6.83 -4.64
CA ASP A 206 -7.10 -7.45 -5.62
C ASP A 206 -6.31 -7.70 -6.90
N GLY A 207 -6.04 -8.97 -7.22
CA GLY A 207 -5.27 -9.33 -8.43
C GLY A 207 -3.83 -8.82 -8.45
N VAL A 208 -3.16 -8.78 -7.30
CA VAL A 208 -1.73 -8.41 -7.21
C VAL A 208 -0.88 -9.67 -7.34
N SER A 209 0.08 -9.65 -8.26
CA SER A 209 0.88 -10.82 -8.58
C SER A 209 2.38 -10.55 -8.63
N ASP A 210 3.18 -11.58 -8.36
CA ASP A 210 4.65 -11.54 -8.49
C ASP A 210 5.29 -10.36 -7.72
N SER A 211 4.69 -10.01 -6.57
CA SER A 211 5.00 -8.79 -5.82
C SER A 211 5.61 -9.05 -4.46
N VAL A 212 6.24 -8.03 -3.87
CA VAL A 212 6.91 -8.10 -2.57
C VAL A 212 6.28 -7.11 -1.60
N ILE A 213 5.85 -7.63 -0.44
CA ILE A 213 5.28 -6.84 0.65
C ILE A 213 6.11 -7.11 1.91
N ARG A 214 6.98 -6.17 2.28
CA ARG A 214 7.99 -6.44 3.31
C ARG A 214 8.31 -5.29 4.25
N ASN A 215 8.75 -5.62 5.45
CA ASN A 215 9.24 -4.64 6.43
C ASN A 215 8.23 -3.53 6.75
N ASN A 216 6.92 -3.78 6.59
CA ASN A 216 5.89 -2.81 6.94
C ASN A 216 5.47 -2.99 8.41
N LEU A 217 5.08 -1.89 9.04
CA LEU A 217 4.44 -1.87 10.36
C LEU A 217 2.97 -1.51 10.20
N LEU A 218 2.09 -2.48 10.44
CA LEU A 218 0.64 -2.31 10.40
C LEU A 218 0.12 -2.42 11.83
N TYR A 219 -0.56 -1.39 12.35
CA TYR A 219 -1.11 -1.47 13.70
C TYR A 219 -2.48 -0.82 13.85
N ARG A 220 -3.33 -1.40 14.71
CA ARG A 220 -4.65 -0.85 15.06
C ARG A 220 -5.55 -0.53 13.85
N ASN A 221 -5.42 -1.27 12.75
CA ASN A 221 -6.36 -1.18 11.64
C ASN A 221 -7.63 -2.00 11.95
N HIS A 222 -8.77 -1.59 11.40
CA HIS A 222 -10.12 -2.01 11.83
C HIS A 222 -10.77 -3.07 10.92
N ALA A 223 -10.11 -3.49 9.84
CA ALA A 223 -10.51 -4.62 9.01
C ALA A 223 -9.45 -5.72 9.04
N SER A 224 -9.12 -6.36 7.91
CA SER A 224 -7.99 -7.28 7.85
C SER A 224 -6.66 -6.49 7.81
N GLY A 225 -5.55 -7.12 8.20
CA GLY A 225 -4.24 -6.48 8.09
C GLY A 225 -3.79 -6.41 6.65
N LEU A 226 -3.67 -7.58 6.03
CA LEU A 226 -3.31 -7.74 4.63
C LEU A 226 -4.23 -8.76 3.98
N SER A 227 -4.86 -8.41 2.86
CA SER A 227 -5.69 -9.33 2.08
C SER A 227 -5.07 -9.61 0.72
N LEU A 228 -4.94 -10.89 0.36
CA LEU A 228 -4.52 -11.37 -0.96
C LEU A 228 -5.72 -12.06 -1.61
N PHE A 229 -6.44 -11.36 -2.47
CA PHE A 229 -7.73 -11.80 -3.01
C PHE A 229 -7.88 -11.45 -4.49
N ALA A 230 -9.05 -11.75 -5.06
CA ALA A 230 -9.53 -11.08 -6.25
C ALA A 230 -11.05 -10.87 -6.22
N ILE A 231 -11.50 -9.73 -6.73
CA ILE A 231 -12.88 -9.42 -7.12
C ILE A 231 -12.87 -8.87 -8.54
N ASP A 232 -12.05 -7.85 -8.79
CA ASP A 232 -11.90 -7.18 -10.08
C ASP A 232 -10.71 -7.72 -10.89
N GLY A 233 -9.67 -8.23 -10.20
CA GLY A 233 -8.49 -8.83 -10.80
C GLY A 233 -8.79 -10.04 -11.70
N SER A 234 -7.93 -10.28 -12.68
CA SER A 234 -8.10 -11.42 -13.61
C SER A 234 -7.75 -12.77 -12.99
N GLU A 235 -6.96 -12.78 -11.91
CA GLU A 235 -6.73 -13.92 -11.02
C GLU A 235 -6.63 -13.46 -9.55
N GLY A 236 -6.85 -14.38 -8.62
CA GLY A 236 -6.54 -14.18 -7.20
C GLY A 236 -5.08 -13.79 -6.99
N SER A 237 -4.83 -12.85 -6.08
CA SER A 237 -3.47 -12.36 -5.80
C SER A 237 -2.46 -13.49 -5.55
N SER A 238 -1.44 -13.61 -6.39
CA SER A 238 -0.63 -14.83 -6.48
C SER A 238 0.87 -14.57 -6.55
N ARG A 239 1.68 -15.54 -6.13
CA ARG A 239 3.16 -15.47 -6.21
C ARG A 239 3.75 -14.28 -5.45
N ASN A 240 3.05 -13.81 -4.42
CA ASN A 240 3.50 -12.68 -3.61
C ASN A 240 4.38 -13.14 -2.44
N GLU A 241 5.36 -12.32 -2.09
CA GLU A 241 6.24 -12.53 -0.95
C GLU A 241 5.91 -11.54 0.17
N VAL A 242 5.22 -12.04 1.20
CA VAL A 242 4.87 -11.28 2.41
C VAL A 242 5.84 -11.65 3.52
N HIS A 243 6.82 -10.80 3.79
CA HIS A 243 7.83 -11.13 4.79
C HIS A 243 8.34 -9.98 5.66
N ASN A 244 8.76 -10.32 6.88
CA ASN A 244 9.30 -9.36 7.85
C ASN A 244 8.37 -8.19 8.19
N ASN A 245 7.05 -8.37 7.99
CA ASN A 245 6.07 -7.38 8.41
C ASN A 245 5.69 -7.60 9.87
N THR A 246 5.38 -6.52 10.57
CA THR A 246 4.74 -6.56 11.89
C THR A 246 3.30 -6.09 11.73
N ILE A 247 2.33 -6.99 11.88
CA ILE A 247 0.91 -6.74 11.65
C ILE A 247 0.14 -7.03 12.93
N VAL A 248 -0.31 -5.96 13.59
CA VAL A 248 -0.91 -5.98 14.94
C VAL A 248 -2.27 -5.29 14.91
N MET A 249 -3.34 -6.07 14.84
CA MET A 249 -4.66 -5.54 14.51
C MET A 249 -5.43 -4.99 15.73
N ALA A 250 -6.41 -4.12 15.48
CA ALA A 250 -7.32 -3.61 16.51
C ALA A 250 -8.26 -4.71 17.06
N GLU A 251 -8.99 -4.42 18.15
CA GLU A 251 -9.95 -5.38 18.74
C GLU A 251 -11.20 -5.61 17.90
N ASP A 252 -11.59 -4.62 17.11
CA ASP A 252 -12.70 -4.70 16.16
C ASP A 252 -12.29 -5.22 14.78
N SER A 253 -11.02 -5.60 14.58
CA SER A 253 -10.45 -6.04 13.31
C SER A 253 -11.05 -7.33 12.74
N ARG A 254 -10.50 -7.79 11.60
CA ARG A 254 -10.74 -9.11 11.02
C ARG A 254 -9.48 -9.98 11.16
N TRP A 255 -9.18 -10.82 10.17
CA TRP A 255 -8.00 -11.69 10.13
C TRP A 255 -6.73 -10.87 9.86
N VAL A 256 -5.60 -11.27 10.45
CA VAL A 256 -4.34 -10.53 10.25
C VAL A 256 -3.88 -10.65 8.80
N VAL A 257 -3.76 -11.88 8.28
CA VAL A 257 -3.60 -12.18 6.85
C VAL A 257 -4.84 -12.93 6.36
N ASN A 258 -5.42 -12.46 5.27
CA ASN A 258 -6.67 -12.97 4.70
C ASN A 258 -6.45 -13.39 3.24
N ILE A 259 -6.62 -14.69 2.94
CA ILE A 259 -6.43 -15.27 1.61
C ILE A 259 -7.71 -16.03 1.22
N PRO A 260 -8.79 -15.33 0.85
CA PRO A 260 -10.09 -15.95 0.63
C PRO A 260 -10.18 -16.69 -0.71
N GLU A 261 -11.27 -17.43 -0.89
CA GLU A 261 -11.63 -18.01 -2.18
C GLU A 261 -12.03 -16.88 -3.13
N SER A 262 -11.60 -16.96 -4.38
CA SER A 262 -12.03 -16.05 -5.43
C SER A 262 -13.48 -16.33 -5.83
N PRO A 263 -14.21 -15.32 -6.33
CA PRO A 263 -15.52 -15.52 -6.94
C PRO A 263 -15.49 -16.53 -8.10
N GLU A 264 -16.66 -17.13 -8.40
CA GLU A 264 -16.80 -18.05 -9.52
C GLU A 264 -16.27 -17.44 -10.83
N GLY A 265 -15.42 -18.21 -11.53
CA GLY A 265 -14.82 -17.80 -12.79
C GLY A 265 -13.51 -17.00 -12.65
N ILE A 266 -13.04 -16.74 -11.43
CA ILE A 266 -11.71 -16.20 -11.15
C ILE A 266 -10.89 -17.28 -10.42
N SER A 267 -9.63 -17.48 -10.81
CA SER A 267 -8.76 -18.43 -10.12
C SER A 267 -8.46 -17.98 -8.69
N ASN A 268 -8.33 -18.92 -7.77
CA ASN A 268 -8.00 -18.64 -6.37
C ASN A 268 -6.55 -18.10 -6.22
N PRO A 269 -6.28 -17.31 -5.18
CA PRO A 269 -4.92 -16.90 -4.81
C PRO A 269 -3.99 -18.10 -4.66
N ARG A 270 -2.79 -18.06 -5.22
CA ARG A 270 -1.87 -19.20 -5.19
C ARG A 270 -0.40 -18.81 -5.04
N CYS A 271 0.43 -19.75 -4.62
CA CYS A 271 1.89 -19.56 -4.50
C CYS A 271 2.35 -18.36 -3.64
N ASN A 272 1.51 -17.90 -2.70
CA ASN A 272 1.92 -16.83 -1.79
C ASN A 272 2.85 -17.38 -0.71
N LYS A 273 3.85 -16.58 -0.33
CA LYS A 273 4.82 -16.90 0.72
C LYS A 273 4.64 -15.94 1.90
N ILE A 274 4.25 -16.44 3.06
CA ILE A 274 4.00 -15.69 4.30
C ILE A 274 5.07 -16.07 5.33
N VAL A 275 6.20 -15.36 5.37
CA VAL A 275 7.39 -15.81 6.12
C VAL A 275 7.94 -14.72 7.03
N ASN A 276 8.45 -15.05 8.22
CA ASN A 276 9.11 -14.11 9.14
C ASN A 276 8.23 -12.92 9.60
N ASN A 277 6.92 -13.05 9.59
CA ASN A 277 6.03 -11.98 10.02
C ASN A 277 5.67 -12.10 11.51
N ILE A 278 5.34 -10.98 12.14
CA ILE A 278 4.63 -10.96 13.42
C ILE A 278 3.15 -10.71 13.10
N LEU A 279 2.30 -11.70 13.36
CA LEU A 279 0.89 -11.71 12.98
C LEU A 279 0.00 -11.81 14.22
N TYR A 280 -0.44 -10.66 14.73
CA TYR A 280 -1.18 -10.58 15.99
C TYR A 280 -2.55 -9.93 15.83
N THR A 281 -3.55 -10.53 16.46
CA THR A 281 -4.84 -9.89 16.73
C THR A 281 -5.26 -10.21 18.16
N PRO A 282 -5.79 -9.22 18.92
CA PRO A 282 -6.37 -9.46 20.24
C PRO A 282 -7.72 -10.19 20.16
N ARG A 283 -8.33 -10.30 18.97
CA ARG A 283 -9.61 -10.97 18.78
C ARG A 283 -9.55 -12.45 19.11
N LEU A 284 -10.59 -12.92 19.78
CA LEU A 284 -10.72 -14.33 20.17
C LEU A 284 -11.33 -15.19 19.07
N ASP A 285 -12.06 -14.58 18.13
CA ASP A 285 -12.79 -15.22 17.03
C ASP A 285 -12.12 -15.01 15.66
N ARG A 286 -10.93 -14.40 15.62
CA ARG A 286 -10.09 -14.22 14.43
C ARG A 286 -8.66 -14.62 14.76
N GLY A 287 -7.85 -14.85 13.73
CA GLY A 287 -6.50 -15.40 13.90
C GLY A 287 -5.45 -14.78 12.99
N SER A 288 -4.27 -15.40 12.97
CA SER A 288 -3.12 -14.92 12.21
C SER A 288 -3.29 -15.10 10.71
N ILE A 289 -3.78 -16.26 10.26
CA ILE A 289 -3.94 -16.55 8.84
C ILE A 289 -5.28 -17.24 8.60
N LEU A 290 -6.07 -16.68 7.69
CA LEU A 290 -7.16 -17.38 7.01
C LEU A 290 -6.73 -17.67 5.58
N ILE A 291 -6.98 -18.90 5.14
CA ILE A 291 -6.90 -19.29 3.74
C ILE A 291 -8.12 -20.12 3.35
N TYR A 292 -8.52 -20.04 2.08
CA TYR A 292 -9.58 -20.87 1.51
C TYR A 292 -9.25 -22.37 1.53
N ALA A 293 -10.29 -23.20 1.32
CA ALA A 293 -10.15 -24.66 1.31
C ALA A 293 -9.22 -25.15 0.19
N GLY A 294 -8.18 -25.91 0.57
CA GLY A 294 -7.17 -26.42 -0.37
C GLY A 294 -6.01 -25.45 -0.64
N GLY A 295 -6.12 -24.17 -0.27
CA GLY A 295 -5.05 -23.19 -0.54
C GLY A 295 -3.77 -23.46 0.25
N ALA A 296 -3.89 -23.93 1.50
CA ALA A 296 -2.73 -24.28 2.33
C ALA A 296 -1.97 -25.53 1.82
N GLU A 297 -2.62 -26.33 0.97
CA GLU A 297 -2.08 -27.55 0.37
C GLU A 297 -1.42 -27.30 -0.98
N ASP A 298 -1.53 -26.09 -1.54
CA ASP A 298 -0.83 -25.75 -2.78
C ASP A 298 0.68 -25.96 -2.58
N PRO A 299 1.36 -26.80 -3.39
CA PRO A 299 2.78 -27.09 -3.23
C PRO A 299 3.69 -25.86 -3.23
N CYS A 300 3.26 -24.75 -3.86
CA CYS A 300 4.00 -23.48 -3.87
C CYS A 300 3.59 -22.51 -2.75
N PHE A 301 2.52 -22.77 -1.99
CA PHE A 301 2.20 -21.97 -0.80
C PHE A 301 3.21 -22.27 0.31
N LYS A 302 3.73 -21.21 0.93
CA LYS A 302 4.68 -21.33 2.03
C LYS A 302 4.29 -20.40 3.16
N SER A 303 4.16 -20.93 4.36
CA SER A 303 4.04 -20.14 5.58
C SER A 303 4.97 -20.72 6.62
N ASP A 304 5.94 -19.95 7.12
CA ASP A 304 6.86 -20.42 8.16
C ASP A 304 7.61 -19.29 8.88
N TYR A 305 8.22 -19.60 10.03
CA TYR A 305 8.98 -18.66 10.86
C TYR A 305 8.20 -17.41 11.29
N ASN A 306 6.88 -17.50 11.33
CA ASN A 306 6.02 -16.41 11.78
C ASN A 306 5.87 -16.43 13.31
N VAL A 307 5.66 -15.28 13.92
CA VAL A 307 5.12 -15.19 15.29
C VAL A 307 3.61 -14.99 15.17
N VAL A 308 2.82 -15.90 15.73
CA VAL A 308 1.38 -16.02 15.44
C VAL A 308 0.55 -16.14 16.71
N VAL A 309 -0.71 -15.72 16.69
CA VAL A 309 -1.68 -16.16 17.69
C VAL A 309 -2.14 -17.59 17.36
N ASP A 310 -2.57 -18.37 18.36
CA ASP A 310 -2.90 -19.80 18.20
C ASP A 310 -4.25 -20.05 17.48
N ARG A 311 -4.48 -19.37 16.35
CA ARG A 311 -5.73 -19.36 15.59
C ARG A 311 -5.44 -19.19 14.10
N PHE A 312 -5.90 -20.17 13.32
CA PHE A 312 -5.79 -20.25 11.87
C PHE A 312 -7.12 -20.73 11.30
N SER A 313 -7.40 -20.44 10.02
CA SER A 313 -8.50 -21.07 9.28
C SER A 313 -8.01 -21.56 7.93
N ARG A 314 -8.59 -22.68 7.47
CA ARG A 314 -8.32 -23.34 6.19
C ARG A 314 -9.56 -23.46 5.32
N ASP A 315 -10.62 -22.80 5.72
CA ASP A 315 -11.97 -22.96 5.19
C ASP A 315 -12.66 -21.60 5.19
N ASN A 316 -11.93 -20.58 4.73
CA ASN A 316 -12.47 -19.23 4.55
C ASN A 316 -13.07 -18.61 5.83
N GLY A 317 -12.58 -19.02 6.99
CA GLY A 317 -13.01 -18.52 8.29
C GLY A 317 -14.09 -19.35 8.98
N ASP A 318 -14.58 -20.43 8.35
CA ASP A 318 -15.65 -21.27 8.91
C ASP A 318 -15.22 -21.98 10.20
N THR A 319 -13.98 -22.45 10.26
CA THR A 319 -13.42 -23.04 11.47
C THR A 319 -12.09 -22.43 11.88
N ILE A 320 -11.88 -22.38 13.20
CA ILE A 320 -10.64 -21.93 13.81
C ILE A 320 -9.89 -23.14 14.37
N ILE A 321 -8.62 -23.27 13.99
CA ILE A 321 -7.72 -24.34 14.43
C ILE A 321 -6.45 -23.75 15.07
N SER A 322 -5.86 -24.50 16.00
CA SER A 322 -4.57 -24.14 16.63
C SER A 322 -3.41 -24.31 15.65
N LEU A 323 -2.27 -23.67 15.96
CA LEU A 323 -1.00 -23.83 15.25
C LEU A 323 -0.59 -25.31 15.18
N ALA A 324 -0.80 -26.07 16.26
CA ALA A 324 -0.49 -27.50 16.27
C ALA A 324 -1.32 -28.30 15.26
N ARG A 325 -2.62 -27.97 15.12
CA ARG A 325 -3.49 -28.60 14.13
C ARG A 325 -3.19 -28.12 12.71
N TRP A 326 -2.93 -26.83 12.53
CA TRP A 326 -2.47 -26.25 11.27
C TRP A 326 -1.25 -27.02 10.74
N ARG A 327 -0.15 -27.06 11.51
CA ARG A 327 1.07 -27.82 11.19
C ARG A 327 0.81 -29.27 10.77
N ARG A 328 0.04 -30.00 11.58
CA ARG A 328 -0.23 -31.42 11.33
C ARG A 328 -1.00 -31.64 10.03
N THR A 329 -1.84 -30.68 9.64
CA THR A 329 -2.79 -30.87 8.54
C THR A 329 -2.36 -30.22 7.23
N THR A 330 -1.43 -29.25 7.28
CA THR A 330 -0.92 -28.54 6.09
C THR A 330 0.58 -28.78 5.87
N GLY A 331 1.34 -29.14 6.91
CA GLY A 331 2.80 -29.17 6.88
C GLY A 331 3.47 -27.79 7.01
N GLN A 332 2.68 -26.71 7.06
CA GLN A 332 3.15 -25.33 7.13
C GLN A 332 3.48 -24.91 8.58
N ASP A 333 4.17 -23.77 8.72
CA ASP A 333 4.50 -23.10 9.97
C ASP A 333 5.28 -23.96 10.96
N ARG A 334 6.13 -24.89 10.46
CA ARG A 334 6.90 -25.83 11.28
C ARG A 334 7.77 -25.14 12.33
N HIS A 335 8.34 -23.98 12.01
CA HIS A 335 9.25 -23.21 12.85
C HIS A 335 8.60 -21.97 13.47
N SER A 336 7.36 -21.65 13.10
CA SER A 336 6.61 -20.51 13.67
C SER A 336 6.45 -20.61 15.19
N LEU A 337 6.31 -19.49 15.87
CA LEU A 337 6.21 -19.42 17.32
C LEU A 337 4.89 -18.79 17.72
N LEU A 338 4.32 -19.23 18.85
CA LEU A 338 3.17 -18.53 19.41
C LEU A 338 3.62 -17.18 19.98
N ALA A 339 2.84 -16.14 19.73
CA ALA A 339 2.97 -14.86 20.39
C ALA A 339 2.80 -15.05 21.92
N PRO A 340 3.64 -14.42 22.75
CA PRO A 340 3.63 -14.65 24.18
C PRO A 340 2.34 -14.11 24.84
N SER A 341 1.93 -14.72 25.95
CA SER A 341 0.82 -14.22 26.77
C SER A 341 1.13 -12.82 27.30
N GLY A 342 0.22 -11.86 27.07
CA GLY A 342 0.43 -10.47 27.48
C GLY A 342 1.29 -9.65 26.51
N PHE A 343 1.47 -10.11 25.26
CA PHE A 343 2.06 -9.29 24.20
C PHE A 343 1.26 -7.98 24.04
N SER A 344 1.83 -6.90 24.58
CA SER A 344 1.25 -5.55 24.54
C SER A 344 2.02 -4.72 23.53
N PHE A 345 1.31 -4.13 22.58
CA PHE A 345 1.90 -3.25 21.56
C PHE A 345 2.26 -1.86 22.11
N VAL A 346 1.75 -1.48 23.30
CA VAL A 346 2.14 -0.22 23.98
C VAL A 346 3.65 -0.17 24.18
N ASP A 347 4.25 -1.32 24.44
CA ASP A 347 5.68 -1.44 24.67
C ASP A 347 6.45 -1.22 23.33
N LEU A 348 5.93 -1.72 22.18
CA LEU A 348 6.52 -1.50 20.85
C LEU A 348 6.45 -0.02 20.40
N VAL A 349 5.37 0.70 20.71
CA VAL A 349 5.24 2.13 20.34
C VAL A 349 6.07 3.04 21.25
N SER A 350 6.21 2.70 22.53
CA SER A 350 6.96 3.51 23.50
C SER A 350 8.49 3.34 23.41
N ASP A 351 9.00 2.18 22.96
CA ASP A 351 10.44 1.91 22.76
C ASP A 351 10.94 2.21 21.32
N GLY A 352 10.22 3.04 20.55
CA GLY A 352 10.63 3.41 19.20
C GLY A 352 10.60 2.24 18.21
N GLN A 353 9.56 1.40 18.29
CA GLN A 353 9.26 0.31 17.35
C GLN A 353 10.27 -0.84 17.38
N ARG A 354 10.98 -1.04 18.50
CA ARG A 354 11.93 -2.14 18.71
C ARG A 354 11.33 -3.24 19.57
N LEU A 355 11.68 -4.49 19.26
CA LEU A 355 11.36 -5.64 20.12
C LEU A 355 11.98 -5.46 21.52
N HIS A 356 11.23 -5.73 22.57
CA HIS A 356 11.78 -5.76 23.94
C HIS A 356 12.83 -6.87 24.11
N VAL A 357 13.77 -6.63 25.02
CA VAL A 357 14.77 -7.62 25.44
C VAL A 357 14.07 -8.88 25.94
N GLY A 358 14.35 -10.02 25.31
CA GLY A 358 13.73 -11.32 25.63
C GLY A 358 12.47 -11.66 24.81
N SER A 359 12.07 -10.81 23.86
CA SER A 359 10.99 -11.13 22.92
C SER A 359 11.28 -12.42 22.15
N PRO A 360 10.31 -13.36 22.02
CA PRO A 360 10.48 -14.60 21.26
C PRO A 360 10.69 -14.37 19.75
N ALA A 361 10.46 -13.14 19.27
CA ALA A 361 10.78 -12.74 17.89
C ALA A 361 12.28 -12.46 17.67
N THR A 362 13.06 -12.25 18.74
CA THR A 362 14.48 -11.89 18.64
C THR A 362 15.33 -13.08 18.18
N GLY A 363 15.94 -12.98 17.00
CA GLY A 363 16.82 -14.04 16.45
C GLY A 363 16.08 -15.29 15.96
N SER A 364 14.75 -15.27 15.94
CA SER A 364 13.91 -16.39 15.50
C SER A 364 13.49 -16.30 14.03
N GLY A 365 13.80 -15.18 13.36
CA GLY A 365 13.57 -15.03 11.93
C GLY A 365 14.58 -15.84 11.11
N LEU A 366 14.14 -16.37 9.98
CA LEU A 366 15.03 -16.92 8.97
C LEU A 366 15.87 -15.80 8.34
N PHE A 367 17.18 -16.00 8.18
CA PHE A 367 17.99 -15.10 7.36
C PHE A 367 17.58 -15.26 5.89
N LEU A 368 16.81 -14.30 5.39
CA LEU A 368 16.49 -14.16 3.98
C LEU A 368 17.69 -13.45 3.35
N GLY A 369 18.43 -14.11 2.46
CA GLY A 369 19.38 -13.39 1.59
C GLY A 369 18.64 -12.39 0.69
N SER A 370 19.33 -11.75 -0.26
CA SER A 370 18.70 -10.88 -1.27
C SER A 370 17.72 -11.59 -2.22
N ALA A 371 17.52 -12.89 -2.04
CA ALA A 371 16.44 -13.68 -2.62
C ALA A 371 15.82 -14.47 -1.47
N VAL A 372 14.49 -14.48 -1.38
CA VAL A 372 13.79 -15.60 -0.75
C VAL A 372 14.38 -16.86 -1.39
N PRO A 373 15.01 -17.78 -0.64
CA PRO A 373 15.63 -18.92 -1.26
C PRO A 373 14.61 -19.65 -2.13
N ASP A 374 14.99 -20.00 -3.35
CA ASP A 374 14.24 -20.92 -4.23
C ASP A 374 14.00 -22.31 -3.58
N GLU A 375 14.49 -22.51 -2.35
CA GLU A 375 14.49 -23.76 -1.59
C GLU A 375 13.80 -23.66 -0.21
N LEU A 376 12.76 -22.82 -0.06
CA LEU A 376 11.76 -22.99 1.02
C LEU A 376 10.64 -23.95 0.62
#